data_AF-A0A1C9CC32-F1
#
_entry.id   AF-A0A1C9CC32-F1
#
_cell.length_a   1.000
_cell.length_b   1.000
_cell.length_c   1.000
_cell.angle_alpha   90.00
_cell.angle_beta   90.00
_cell.angle_gamma   90.00
#
_symmetry.space_group_name_H-M   'P 1'
#
loop_
_entity.id
_entity.type
_entity.pdbx_description
1 polymer ?
#
loop_
_entity_poly.entity_id
_entity_poly.type
_entity_poly.pdbx_seq_one_letter_code
_entity_poly.pdbx_strand_id
1 'polypeptide(L)'
;MNFNILLASTPHTSVWSIQIAIIMIICNLIAIFIGRYAIQVRGLGPSIPIFGLEGLGLPELLATTSLGHMIGAGTIIGLSSIGIIN
;
A
#
# COMPACT_ATOMS: atom_id res chain seq x y z
N MET A 1 -19.82 -15.28 -29.52
CA MET A 1 -19.24 -15.11 -28.17
C MET A 1 -19.61 -13.71 -27.69
N ASN A 2 -20.28 -13.60 -26.54
CA ASN A 2 -21.01 -12.41 -26.08
C ASN A 2 -20.12 -11.17 -25.88
N PHE A 3 -20.11 -10.25 -26.86
CA PHE A 3 -19.42 -8.96 -26.78
C PHE A 3 -19.86 -8.15 -25.54
N ASN A 4 -21.13 -8.31 -25.13
CA ASN A 4 -21.68 -7.70 -23.91
C ASN A 4 -21.03 -8.18 -22.60
N ILE A 5 -20.56 -9.44 -22.53
CA ILE A 5 -19.86 -9.93 -21.33
C ILE A 5 -18.47 -9.29 -21.22
N LEU A 6 -17.81 -9.08 -22.36
CA LEU A 6 -16.49 -8.43 -22.44
C LEU A 6 -16.54 -6.95 -22.05
N LEU A 7 -17.61 -6.23 -22.42
CA LEU A 7 -17.84 -4.85 -21.97
C LEU A 7 -18.22 -4.76 -20.49
N ALA A 8 -18.95 -5.74 -19.96
CA ALA A 8 -19.33 -5.75 -18.55
C ALA A 8 -18.15 -6.03 -17.60
N SER A 9 -17.07 -6.65 -18.10
CA SER A 9 -15.88 -6.99 -17.31
C SER A 9 -14.79 -5.91 -17.35
N THR A 10 -15.04 -4.72 -17.91
CA THR A 10 -14.02 -3.66 -17.89
C THR A 10 -13.80 -3.20 -16.45
N PRO A 11 -12.60 -3.40 -15.86
CA PRO A 11 -12.34 -2.97 -14.51
C PRO A 11 -12.44 -1.44 -14.46
N HIS A 12 -13.28 -0.93 -13.57
CA HIS A 12 -13.35 0.49 -13.28
C HIS A 12 -12.04 0.90 -12.60
N THR A 13 -11.16 1.57 -13.34
CA THR A 13 -9.90 2.12 -12.80
C THR A 13 -10.15 3.54 -12.33
N SER A 14 -10.09 3.77 -11.03
CA SER A 14 -10.23 5.11 -10.48
C SER A 14 -9.16 6.05 -11.02
N VAL A 15 -9.53 7.27 -11.42
CA VAL A 15 -8.57 8.29 -11.86
C VAL A 15 -7.80 8.79 -10.62
N TRP A 16 -6.49 9.06 -10.78
CA TRP A 16 -5.67 9.53 -9.66
C TRP A 16 -6.27 10.77 -8.99
N SER A 17 -6.48 10.70 -7.67
CA SER A 17 -7.16 11.72 -6.86
C SER A 17 -6.50 11.85 -5.49
N ILE A 18 -6.67 13.01 -4.83
CA ILE A 18 -6.16 13.27 -3.47
C ILE A 18 -6.68 12.21 -2.48
N GLN A 19 -7.91 11.73 -2.64
CA GLN A 19 -8.48 10.69 -1.78
C GLN A 19 -7.66 9.39 -1.84
N ILE A 20 -7.26 8.98 -3.04
CA ILE A 20 -6.45 7.78 -3.29
C ILE A 20 -5.08 7.93 -2.63
N ALA A 21 -4.48 9.12 -2.71
CA ALA A 21 -3.21 9.42 -2.06
C ALA A 21 -3.31 9.30 -0.52
N ILE A 22 -4.38 9.82 0.09
CA ILE A 22 -4.62 9.71 1.54
C ILE A 22 -4.78 8.24 1.95
N ILE A 23 -5.56 7.45 1.20
CA ILE A 23 -5.74 6.01 1.46
C ILE A 23 -4.39 5.29 1.40
N MET A 24 -3.58 5.58 0.38
CA MET A 24 -2.25 4.99 0.22
C MET A 24 -1.31 5.34 1.39
N ILE A 25 -1.33 6.58 1.87
CA ILE A 25 -0.52 7.00 3.02
C ILE A 25 -0.95 6.24 4.29
N ILE A 26 -2.25 6.08 4.51
CA ILE A 26 -2.80 5.33 5.65
C ILE A 26 -2.36 3.86 5.57
N CYS A 27 -2.48 3.21 4.41
CA CYS A 27 -2.03 1.84 4.21
C CYS A 27 -0.53 1.66 4.46
N ASN A 28 0.31 2.60 4.01
CA ASN A 28 1.74 2.59 4.30
C ASN A 28 2.03 2.74 5.79
N LEU A 29 1.31 3.63 6.50
CA LEU A 29 1.50 3.81 7.93
C LEU A 29 1.14 2.53 8.70
N ILE A 30 0.01 1.89 8.35
CA ILE A 30 -0.40 0.59 8.92
C ILE A 30 0.66 -0.48 8.67
N ALA A 31 1.19 -0.56 7.44
CA ALA A 31 2.23 -1.53 7.09
C ALA A 31 3.54 -1.31 7.87
N ILE A 32 3.95 -0.06 8.09
CA ILE A 32 5.11 0.28 8.94
C ILE A 32 4.85 -0.14 10.40
N PHE A 33 3.65 0.11 10.93
CA PHE A 33 3.27 -0.35 12.27
C PHE A 33 3.33 -1.88 12.38
N ILE A 34 2.77 -2.61 11.41
CA ILE A 34 2.84 -4.08 11.38
C ILE A 34 4.29 -4.54 11.29
N GLY A 35 5.10 -3.94 10.41
CA GLY A 35 6.51 -4.28 10.27
C GLY A 35 7.30 -4.11 11.56
N ARG A 36 7.00 -3.06 12.33
CA ARG A 36 7.59 -2.85 13.65
C ARG A 36 7.27 -3.96 14.65
N TYR A 37 6.22 -4.75 14.50
CA TYR A 37 5.94 -5.89 15.37
C TYR A 37 6.29 -7.24 14.73
N ALA A 38 6.20 -7.35 13.41
CA ALA A 38 6.40 -8.58 12.67
C ALA A 38 7.86 -8.88 12.32
N ILE A 39 8.72 -7.86 12.18
CA ILE A 39 10.12 -8.07 11.80
C ILE A 39 10.91 -8.59 13.01
N GLN A 40 11.30 -9.85 12.92
CA GLN A 40 12.07 -10.58 13.93
C GLN A 40 13.57 -10.27 13.86
N VAL A 41 14.11 -10.04 12.65
CA VAL A 41 15.52 -9.71 12.44
C VAL A 41 15.63 -8.27 11.97
N ARG A 42 15.97 -7.38 12.90
CA ARG A 42 16.04 -5.93 12.66
C ARG A 42 17.46 -5.46 12.44
N GLY A 43 17.63 -4.38 11.68
CA GLY A 43 18.94 -3.76 11.50
C GLY A 43 19.94 -4.54 10.64
N LEU A 44 19.47 -5.45 9.76
CA LEU A 44 20.31 -6.06 8.72
C LEU A 44 20.56 -5.05 7.58
N GLY A 45 21.26 -3.95 7.85
CA GLY A 45 21.54 -2.94 6.84
C GLY A 45 21.97 -1.61 7.46
N PRO A 46 22.39 -0.64 6.63
CA PRO A 46 22.82 0.67 7.11
C PRO A 46 21.70 1.32 7.93
N SER A 47 22.00 1.61 9.19
CA SER A 47 21.12 2.34 10.10
C SER A 47 20.98 3.76 9.58
N ILE A 48 19.78 4.12 9.13
CA ILE A 48 19.51 5.49 8.72
C ILE A 48 18.94 6.20 9.95
N PRO A 49 19.53 7.33 10.38
CA PRO A 49 18.95 8.14 11.44
C PRO A 49 17.78 8.95 10.87
N ILE A 50 16.68 8.27 10.54
CA ILE A 50 15.44 8.94 10.12
C ILE A 50 14.50 8.94 11.32
N PHE A 51 14.19 10.14 11.81
CA PHE A 51 13.05 10.40 12.70
C PHE A 51 13.01 9.63 14.04
N GLY A 52 14.13 9.51 14.76
CA GLY A 52 14.12 9.05 16.16
C GLY A 52 13.56 7.64 16.39
N LEU A 53 13.30 6.88 15.32
CA LEU A 53 12.96 5.47 15.34
C LEU A 53 14.27 4.69 15.33
N GLU A 54 14.90 4.62 16.50
CA GLU A 54 16.05 3.76 16.71
C GLU A 54 15.68 2.32 16.32
N GLY A 55 16.23 1.84 15.21
CA GLY A 55 16.16 0.43 14.81
C GLY A 55 15.32 0.06 13.59
N LEU A 56 14.83 1.02 12.77
CA LEU A 56 14.33 0.69 11.42
C LEU A 56 15.46 0.88 10.40
N GLY A 57 16.05 -0.22 9.93
CA GLY A 57 17.03 -0.20 8.85
C GLY A 57 16.40 0.20 7.50
N LEU A 58 17.25 0.63 6.56
CA LEU A 58 16.88 0.88 5.15
C LEU A 58 16.09 -0.26 4.50
N PRO A 59 16.47 -1.55 4.66
CA PRO A 59 15.69 -2.64 4.10
C PRO A 59 14.33 -2.83 4.78
N GLU A 60 14.21 -2.53 6.07
CA GLU A 60 12.95 -2.66 6.81
C GLU A 60 11.94 -1.59 6.37
N LEU A 61 12.41 -0.35 6.19
CA LEU A 61 11.59 0.74 5.66
C LEU A 61 11.13 0.43 4.23
N LEU A 62 12.04 -0.05 3.36
CA LEU A 62 11.68 -0.44 1.99
C LEU A 62 10.70 -1.62 1.97
N ALA A 63 10.91 -2.65 2.80
CA ALA A 63 10.03 -3.81 2.86
C ALA A 63 8.61 -3.41 3.33
N THR A 64 8.51 -2.61 4.39
CA THR A 64 7.22 -2.18 4.95
C THR A 64 6.46 -1.23 4.02
N THR A 65 7.14 -0.30 3.37
CA THR A 65 6.53 0.59 2.37
C THR A 65 6.11 -0.15 1.10
N SER A 66 6.87 -1.16 0.66
CA SER A 66 6.47 -2.03 -0.46
C SER A 66 5.23 -2.85 -0.12
N LEU A 67 5.16 -3.41 1.09
CA LEU A 67 3.99 -4.11 1.60
C LEU A 67 2.78 -3.16 1.71
N GLY A 68 3.00 -1.94 2.19
CA GLY A 68 1.98 -0.90 2.26
C GLY A 68 1.42 -0.52 0.90
N HIS A 69 2.26 -0.48 -0.14
CA HIS A 69 1.80 -0.27 -1.53
C HIS A 69 0.98 -1.44 -2.06
N MET A 70 1.35 -2.69 -1.75
CA MET A 70 0.55 -3.87 -2.13
C MET A 70 -0.85 -3.83 -1.50
N ILE A 71 -0.93 -3.53 -0.20
CA ILE A 71 -2.21 -3.39 0.51
C ILE A 71 -2.99 -2.18 -0.02
N GLY A 72 -2.30 -1.06 -0.25
CA GLY A 72 -2.89 0.17 -0.77
C GLY A 72 -3.50 -0.03 -2.15
N ALA A 73 -2.78 -0.64 -3.08
CA ALA A 73 -3.28 -0.95 -4.41
C ALA A 73 -4.50 -1.89 -4.36
N GLY A 74 -4.44 -2.96 -3.55
CA GLY A 74 -5.58 -3.85 -3.35
C GLY A 74 -6.80 -3.13 -2.77
N THR A 75 -6.59 -2.25 -1.80
CA THR A 75 -7.66 -1.45 -1.18
C THR A 75 -8.27 -0.49 -2.19
N ILE A 76 -7.46 0.26 -2.95
CA ILE A 76 -7.93 1.22 -3.96
C ILE A 76 -8.75 0.51 -5.04
N ILE A 77 -8.25 -0.61 -5.56
CA ILE A 77 -8.96 -1.40 -6.57
C ILE A 77 -10.28 -1.95 -6.00
N GLY A 78 -10.27 -2.48 -4.78
CA GLY A 78 -11.47 -3.00 -4.12
C GLY A 78 -12.52 -1.91 -3.87
N LEU A 79 -12.10 -0.77 -3.34
CA LEU A 79 -12.99 0.36 -3.03
C LEU A 79 -13.52 1.03 -4.31
N SER A 80 -12.75 1.03 -5.39
CA SER A 80 -13.21 1.48 -6.71
C SER A 80 -14.18 0.49 -7.35
N SER A 81 -13.97 -0.82 -7.19
CA SER A 81 -14.92 -1.84 -7.65
C SER A 81 -16.29 -1.77 -6.95
N ILE A 82 -16.34 -1.23 -5.73
CA ILE A 82 -17.59 -1.03 -4.97
C ILE A 82 -18.24 0.32 -5.32
N GLY A 83 -17.55 1.20 -6.07
CA GLY A 83 -18.06 2.52 -6.46
C GLY A 83 -17.99 3.58 -5.37
N ILE A 84 -17.22 3.35 -4.30
CA ILE A 84 -17.04 4.31 -3.20
C ILE A 84 -16.04 5.41 -3.58
N ILE A 85 -15.04 5.06 -4.40
CA ILE A 85 -14.05 5.99 -4.96
C ILE A 85 -14.03 5.87 -6.48
N ASN A 86 -13.98 7.02 -7.16
CA ASN A 86 -14.07 7.15 -8.60
C ASN A 86 -12.82 7.85 -9.16
#